data_AF-A0A970C7C7-F1
#
_entry.id   AF-A0A970C7C7-F1
#
_cell.length_a   1.000
_cell.length_b   1.000
_cell.length_c   1.000
_cell.angle_alpha   90.00
_cell.angle_beta   90.00
_cell.angle_gamma   90.00
#
_symmetry.space_group_name_H-M   'P 1'
#
loop_
_entity.id
_entity.type
_entity.pdbx_description
1 polymer ?
#
loop_
_entity_poly.entity_id
_entity_poly.type
_entity_poly.pdbx_seq_one_letter_code
_entity_poly.pdbx_strand_id
1 'polypeptide(L)'
;MKHLTFLFLVGLSAIAAPGSPEEIKHGEMFGYLLFDGERVPKEYNAGFSFYAAAWPLVDHYPGHDFQTGLVGTWMHPLYEPGQKPKEQCYTDIEGGLGWWRDTRFPTITPKFIMGGVGPNFSVIANGPGYGAGSWEEERGLYGVVQLSPWLLFPLDGLNLKQGTCGELFGYGYLPLPLTDAKPTTAGANVPTGNQCWTLFLNTANFKGPVAFFTPYFWSRALIKNPQWAGKLLDSAPSDPNKAIQMETQHIPAIFSTSADGTAFARMARTSFPVTPEGHSALLHRHTVYTKAALWDDVERWFAGGPPADGVIKTSASATQRFKASGGSSWSFIPPGVPHNQAASLAWKSFATPITPDPLTLGFRWNEELTRKTGALVTLPEFFRLGKEGDKPRWLVVPAKEVPDELGLKQYRFETPKEQPQEPRTTPDDPASCWKKPGPVAGPFKARLGDGSTVTYYWYRFADQPAMLNADLTPQERELVQKRVEKLHRAWTKDRNYLAPPEFGTLASLDPALIVTPPRGLEVGYVPIATRQELE
;
A
#
# COMPACT_ATOMS: atom_id res chain seq x y z
N MET A 1 -21.63 -2.15 -83.61
CA MET A 1 -20.90 -1.99 -82.34
C MET A 1 -21.89 -1.58 -81.27
N LYS A 2 -22.04 -2.47 -80.27
CA LYS A 2 -22.56 -2.28 -78.89
C LYS A 2 -23.97 -1.70 -78.68
N HIS A 3 -24.88 -2.62 -78.35
CA HIS A 3 -26.18 -2.40 -77.71
C HIS A 3 -26.01 -1.82 -76.30
N LEU A 4 -26.89 -0.88 -75.93
CA LEU A 4 -26.98 -0.30 -74.59
C LEU A 4 -28.28 -0.81 -73.93
N THR A 5 -28.15 -1.69 -72.95
CA THR A 5 -29.26 -2.21 -72.15
C THR A 5 -29.30 -1.46 -70.81
N PHE A 6 -30.41 -0.79 -70.54
CA PHE A 6 -30.71 -0.18 -69.23
C PHE A 6 -31.03 -1.29 -68.22
N LEU A 7 -30.29 -1.34 -67.10
CA LEU A 7 -30.63 -2.16 -65.94
C LEU A 7 -31.18 -1.24 -64.83
N PHE A 8 -32.45 -1.41 -64.47
CA PHE A 8 -33.05 -0.83 -63.27
C PHE A 8 -32.56 -1.62 -62.04
N LEU A 9 -31.84 -0.97 -61.14
CA LEU A 9 -31.47 -1.54 -59.84
C LEU A 9 -32.57 -1.16 -58.83
N VAL A 10 -33.39 -2.13 -58.43
CA VAL A 10 -34.35 -1.99 -57.32
C VAL A 10 -33.57 -2.12 -56.02
N GLY A 11 -33.49 -1.03 -55.24
CA GLY A 11 -32.89 -1.05 -53.91
C GLY A 11 -33.83 -1.73 -52.91
N LEU A 12 -33.49 -2.96 -52.49
CA LEU A 12 -34.00 -3.50 -51.24
C LEU A 12 -33.19 -2.93 -50.08
N SER A 13 -33.79 -2.00 -49.34
CA SER A 13 -33.32 -1.63 -48.00
C SER A 13 -33.57 -2.82 -47.07
N ALA A 14 -32.51 -3.56 -46.74
CA ALA A 14 -32.55 -4.53 -45.66
C ALA A 14 -32.73 -3.78 -44.34
N ILE A 15 -33.92 -3.89 -43.74
CA ILE A 15 -34.15 -3.52 -42.35
C ILE A 15 -33.36 -4.55 -41.52
N ALA A 16 -32.24 -4.11 -40.94
CA ALA A 16 -31.50 -4.91 -39.98
C ALA A 16 -32.42 -5.23 -38.80
N ALA A 17 -32.65 -6.51 -38.54
CA ALA A 17 -33.31 -6.93 -37.31
C ALA A 17 -32.47 -6.46 -36.12
N PRO A 18 -33.09 -5.94 -35.04
CA PRO A 18 -32.35 -5.61 -33.82
C PRO A 18 -31.63 -6.88 -33.34
N GLY A 19 -30.30 -6.79 -33.22
CA GLY A 19 -29.47 -7.88 -32.75
C GLY A 19 -29.88 -8.30 -31.33
N SER A 20 -29.77 -9.58 -31.03
CA SER A 20 -29.86 -10.07 -29.65
C SER A 20 -28.83 -9.34 -28.77
N PRO A 21 -29.13 -9.03 -27.50
CA PRO A 21 -28.19 -8.41 -26.58
C PRO A 21 -26.87 -9.19 -26.55
N GLU A 22 -25.74 -8.48 -26.50
CA GLU A 22 -24.45 -9.15 -26.31
C GLU A 22 -24.38 -9.81 -24.93
N GLU A 23 -23.77 -11.00 -24.87
CA GLU A 23 -23.44 -11.71 -23.63
C GLU A 23 -22.65 -10.81 -22.68
N ILE A 24 -22.81 -11.02 -21.37
CA ILE A 24 -22.08 -10.28 -20.34
C ILE A 24 -20.57 -10.46 -20.54
N LYS A 25 -19.85 -9.35 -20.59
CA LYS A 25 -18.39 -9.28 -20.73
C LYS A 25 -17.77 -8.87 -19.39
N HIS A 26 -16.73 -9.56 -18.95
CA HIS A 26 -16.02 -9.27 -17.70
C HIS A 26 -14.83 -8.34 -17.95
N GLY A 27 -14.70 -7.28 -17.17
CA GLY A 27 -13.51 -6.42 -17.16
C GLY A 27 -13.37 -5.76 -15.80
N GLU A 28 -12.89 -4.52 -15.78
CA GLU A 28 -12.52 -3.89 -14.51
C GLU A 28 -12.72 -2.38 -14.48
N MET A 29 -12.64 -1.85 -13.26
CA MET A 29 -12.37 -0.44 -12.99
C MET A 29 -10.91 -0.28 -12.59
N PHE A 30 -10.25 0.73 -13.18
CA PHE A 30 -8.84 1.06 -12.96
C PHE A 30 -8.68 2.58 -12.83
N GLY A 31 -7.74 3.03 -11.98
CA GLY A 31 -7.26 4.41 -11.96
C GLY A 31 -6.97 4.90 -10.54
N TYR A 32 -6.98 6.21 -10.36
CA TYR A 32 -6.59 6.87 -9.11
C TYR A 32 -7.70 7.78 -8.60
N LEU A 33 -7.85 7.84 -7.28
CA LEU A 33 -8.39 9.03 -6.61
C LEU A 33 -7.22 9.96 -6.30
N LEU A 34 -7.36 11.23 -6.66
CA LEU A 34 -6.30 12.23 -6.63
C LEU A 34 -6.69 13.36 -5.69
N PHE A 35 -5.79 13.74 -4.79
CA PHE A 35 -6.02 14.79 -3.80
C PHE A 35 -4.95 15.88 -3.88
N ASP A 36 -5.37 17.11 -3.63
CA ASP A 36 -4.48 18.27 -3.63
C ASP A 36 -4.18 18.76 -2.21
N GLY A 37 -2.97 19.27 -2.02
CA GLY A 37 -2.55 19.91 -0.77
C GLY A 37 -1.70 21.15 -1.02
N GLU A 38 -1.56 21.97 0.01
CA GLU A 38 -0.55 23.03 0.06
C GLU A 38 0.85 22.41 0.03
N ARG A 39 1.81 23.10 -0.58
CA ARG A 39 3.20 22.65 -0.52
C ARG A 39 3.80 23.01 0.82
N VAL A 40 4.64 22.12 1.33
CA VAL A 40 5.46 22.34 2.52
C VAL A 40 6.93 22.59 2.11
N PRO A 41 7.71 23.29 2.95
CA PRO A 41 9.11 23.60 2.65
C PRO A 41 9.98 22.34 2.45
N LYS A 42 11.01 22.44 1.62
CA LYS A 42 11.85 21.29 1.21
C LYS A 42 12.78 20.78 2.31
N GLU A 43 12.99 21.55 3.39
CA GLU A 43 13.80 21.13 4.53
C GLU A 43 13.17 20.00 5.36
N TYR A 44 11.86 19.79 5.25
CA TYR A 44 11.14 18.70 5.93
C TYR A 44 11.30 17.36 5.21
N ASN A 45 12.54 16.98 4.91
CA ASN A 45 12.89 15.92 3.99
C ASN A 45 13.34 14.60 4.65
N ALA A 46 12.93 14.36 5.90
CA ALA A 46 13.27 13.19 6.70
C ALA A 46 12.04 12.32 7.00
N GLY A 47 11.21 12.06 5.98
CA GLY A 47 10.09 11.14 6.07
C GLY A 47 8.73 11.80 6.24
N PHE A 48 7.74 10.99 6.60
CA PHE A 48 6.35 11.41 6.76
C PHE A 48 5.58 10.51 7.74
N SER A 49 4.42 10.97 8.19
CA SER A 49 3.37 10.13 8.76
C SER A 49 1.98 10.69 8.44
N PHE A 50 0.96 9.86 8.55
CA PHE A 50 -0.46 10.24 8.51
C PHE A 50 -1.34 9.17 9.14
N TYR A 51 -2.64 9.45 9.18
CA TYR A 51 -3.70 8.53 9.55
C TYR A 51 -4.58 8.26 8.34
N ALA A 52 -4.59 7.02 7.84
CA ALA A 52 -5.49 6.60 6.76
C ALA A 52 -6.66 5.82 7.35
N ALA A 53 -7.88 6.06 6.85
CA ALA A 53 -9.02 5.23 7.19
C ALA A 53 -8.81 3.81 6.64
N ALA A 54 -9.13 2.80 7.44
CA ALA A 54 -9.14 1.39 7.04
C ALA A 54 -10.59 0.90 6.98
N TRP A 55 -11.00 0.28 5.87
CA TRP A 55 -12.36 -0.23 5.73
C TRP A 55 -12.44 -1.32 4.64
N PRO A 56 -13.51 -2.15 4.62
CA PRO A 56 -13.79 -3.02 3.50
C PRO A 56 -14.31 -2.21 2.31
N LEU A 57 -13.48 -2.07 1.27
CA LEU A 57 -13.89 -1.37 0.05
C LEU A 57 -15.04 -2.09 -0.67
N VAL A 58 -15.05 -3.42 -0.58
CA VAL A 58 -16.02 -4.34 -1.20
C VAL A 58 -16.74 -5.15 -0.13
N ASP A 59 -17.99 -5.54 -0.39
CA ASP A 59 -18.82 -6.29 0.56
C ASP A 59 -18.49 -7.80 0.61
N HIS A 60 -17.81 -8.31 -0.42
CA HIS A 60 -17.22 -9.65 -0.49
C HIS A 60 -15.88 -9.56 -1.23
N TYR A 61 -14.93 -10.43 -0.89
CA TYR A 61 -13.65 -10.46 -1.60
C TYR A 61 -13.84 -11.08 -2.98
N PRO A 62 -13.48 -10.40 -4.09
CA PRO A 62 -13.87 -10.85 -5.42
C PRO A 62 -12.80 -11.69 -6.13
N GLY A 63 -11.80 -12.20 -5.41
CA GLY A 63 -10.73 -13.05 -5.95
C GLY A 63 -9.39 -12.31 -6.10
N HIS A 64 -8.34 -13.08 -6.41
CA HIS A 64 -6.95 -12.60 -6.40
C HIS A 64 -6.60 -11.59 -7.50
N ASP A 65 -7.47 -11.38 -8.50
CA ASP A 65 -7.28 -10.29 -9.45
C ASP A 65 -7.55 -8.90 -8.83
N PHE A 66 -8.31 -8.85 -7.73
CA PHE A 66 -8.60 -7.63 -6.99
C PHE A 66 -7.33 -6.97 -6.45
N GLN A 67 -7.11 -5.73 -6.85
CA GLN A 67 -5.96 -4.97 -6.38
C GLN A 67 -6.31 -3.49 -6.26
N THR A 68 -6.16 -2.99 -5.04
CA THR A 68 -6.30 -1.57 -4.73
C THR A 68 -5.57 -1.27 -3.44
N GLY A 69 -4.83 -0.16 -3.43
CA GLY A 69 -4.49 0.52 -2.18
C GLY A 69 -5.72 1.23 -1.64
N LEU A 70 -5.68 1.55 -0.34
CA LEU A 70 -6.46 2.64 0.24
C LEU A 70 -5.66 3.94 0.07
N VAL A 71 -6.15 5.04 0.64
CA VAL A 71 -5.47 6.35 0.51
C VAL A 71 -4.07 6.27 1.13
N GLY A 72 -3.05 6.62 0.35
CA GLY A 72 -1.64 6.56 0.72
C GLY A 72 -0.77 7.56 -0.04
N THR A 73 0.54 7.29 -0.09
CA THR A 73 1.54 8.14 -0.74
C THR A 73 2.73 7.32 -1.26
N TRP A 74 3.48 7.90 -2.21
CA TRP A 74 4.77 7.40 -2.67
C TRP A 74 5.90 8.30 -2.17
N MET A 75 6.83 7.75 -1.40
CA MET A 75 7.99 8.48 -0.89
C MET A 75 9.19 8.32 -1.81
N HIS A 76 9.41 9.30 -2.68
CA HIS A 76 10.58 9.37 -3.54
C HIS A 76 11.76 10.10 -2.91
N PRO A 77 13.00 9.86 -3.39
CA PRO A 77 14.13 10.73 -3.12
C PRO A 77 13.88 12.18 -3.56
N LEU A 78 14.32 13.13 -2.73
CA LEU A 78 14.43 14.54 -3.06
C LEU A 78 15.78 14.80 -3.73
N TYR A 79 15.74 15.38 -4.92
CA TYR A 79 16.94 15.79 -5.65
C TYR A 79 17.09 17.31 -5.63
N GLU A 80 18.32 17.76 -5.39
CA GLU A 80 18.69 19.15 -5.67
C GLU A 80 18.56 19.47 -7.17
N PRO A 81 18.36 20.74 -7.55
CA PRO A 81 18.30 21.16 -8.94
C PRO A 81 19.49 20.61 -9.75
N GLY A 82 19.21 19.93 -10.87
CA GLY A 82 20.22 19.31 -11.73
C GLY A 82 20.81 17.99 -11.24
N GLN A 83 20.41 17.49 -10.06
CA GLN A 83 20.93 16.25 -9.48
C GLN A 83 20.04 15.03 -9.67
N LYS A 84 18.84 15.18 -10.25
CA LYS A 84 17.98 14.05 -10.62
C LYS A 84 18.72 13.12 -11.60
N PRO A 85 18.62 11.79 -11.45
CA PRO A 85 19.14 10.84 -12.45
C PRO A 85 18.67 11.21 -13.87
N LYS A 86 19.57 11.14 -14.85
CA LYS A 86 19.25 11.44 -16.26
C LYS A 86 18.58 10.25 -16.94
N GLU A 87 18.98 9.06 -16.51
CA GLU A 87 18.46 7.75 -16.84
C GLU A 87 17.21 7.39 -16.02
N GLN A 88 16.50 6.33 -16.43
CA GLN A 88 15.35 5.82 -15.69
C GLN A 88 15.83 5.23 -14.35
N CYS A 89 15.39 5.84 -13.24
CA CYS A 89 15.70 5.42 -11.88
C CYS A 89 14.48 5.69 -10.98
N TYR A 90 13.42 4.91 -11.19
CA TYR A 90 12.23 4.96 -10.36
C TYR A 90 12.47 4.21 -9.05
N THR A 91 12.32 4.87 -7.91
CA THR A 91 12.48 4.24 -6.59
C THR A 91 11.67 5.01 -5.55
N ASP A 92 11.08 4.29 -4.60
CA ASP A 92 10.26 4.85 -3.52
C ASP A 92 9.99 3.87 -2.39
N ILE A 93 9.26 4.37 -1.39
CA ILE A 93 8.43 3.58 -0.49
C ILE A 93 6.96 3.93 -0.79
N GLU A 94 6.18 2.94 -1.24
CA GLU A 94 4.81 3.10 -1.74
C GLU A 94 3.76 2.25 -1.00
N GLY A 95 4.18 1.43 -0.05
CA GLY A 95 3.26 0.56 0.70
C GLY A 95 2.22 1.32 1.52
N GLY A 96 1.27 0.58 2.07
CA GLY A 96 0.16 1.12 2.83
C GLY A 96 -0.89 0.07 3.09
N LEU A 97 -2.12 0.51 3.34
CA LEU A 97 -3.28 -0.37 3.46
C LEU A 97 -3.80 -0.75 2.08
N GLY A 98 -4.19 -2.01 1.88
CA GLY A 98 -4.81 -2.44 0.62
C GLY A 98 -4.87 -3.94 0.44
N TRP A 99 -5.00 -4.32 -0.83
CA TRP A 99 -4.96 -5.69 -1.35
C TRP A 99 -4.12 -5.71 -2.62
N TRP A 100 -3.27 -6.74 -2.74
CA TRP A 100 -2.38 -6.94 -3.88
C TRP A 100 -2.64 -8.31 -4.48
N ARG A 101 -2.35 -8.49 -5.77
CA ARG A 101 -2.55 -9.77 -6.46
C ARG A 101 -1.79 -10.95 -5.83
N ASP A 102 -0.72 -10.66 -5.11
CA ASP A 102 0.08 -11.65 -4.39
C ASP A 102 -0.35 -11.81 -2.93
N THR A 103 -1.37 -11.08 -2.44
CA THR A 103 -1.96 -11.30 -1.11
C THR A 103 -2.56 -12.69 -1.07
N ARG A 104 -1.98 -13.57 -0.27
CA ARG A 104 -2.24 -15.00 -0.33
C ARG A 104 -3.41 -15.44 0.55
N PHE A 105 -3.66 -14.73 1.64
CA PHE A 105 -4.77 -15.02 2.55
C PHE A 105 -5.67 -13.78 2.68
N PRO A 106 -6.34 -13.37 1.60
CA PRO A 106 -7.12 -12.15 1.58
C PRO A 106 -8.45 -12.29 2.34
N THR A 107 -8.93 -11.16 2.86
CA THR A 107 -10.30 -11.00 3.37
C THR A 107 -10.87 -9.68 2.83
N ILE A 108 -12.10 -9.34 3.19
CA ILE A 108 -12.63 -7.98 2.95
C ILE A 108 -11.94 -6.91 3.82
N THR A 109 -11.15 -7.28 4.83
CA THR A 109 -10.36 -6.33 5.62
C THR A 109 -9.01 -6.10 4.93
N PRO A 110 -8.55 -4.85 4.74
CA PRO A 110 -7.26 -4.58 4.11
C PRO A 110 -6.09 -5.08 4.97
N LYS A 111 -4.97 -5.39 4.32
CA LYS A 111 -3.69 -5.64 5.00
C LYS A 111 -2.78 -4.44 4.83
N PHE A 112 -1.74 -4.35 5.66
CA PHE A 112 -0.67 -3.37 5.52
C PHE A 112 0.61 -4.04 5.00
N ILE A 113 1.25 -3.44 3.99
CA ILE A 113 2.62 -3.79 3.55
C ILE A 113 3.53 -2.57 3.56
N MET A 114 4.84 -2.81 3.61
CA MET A 114 5.82 -1.72 3.63
C MET A 114 6.13 -1.13 2.25
N GLY A 115 6.13 -1.95 1.20
CA GLY A 115 6.23 -1.52 -0.21
C GLY A 115 7.48 -0.68 -0.56
N GLY A 116 8.68 -1.18 -0.26
CA GLY A 116 9.92 -0.54 -0.74
C GLY A 116 10.26 -1.01 -2.14
N VAL A 117 10.48 -0.08 -3.08
CA VAL A 117 10.77 -0.35 -4.49
C VAL A 117 12.18 0.12 -4.83
N GLY A 118 13.08 -0.84 -5.02
CA GLY A 118 14.41 -0.55 -5.56
C GLY A 118 14.34 -0.09 -7.03
N PRO A 119 15.42 0.51 -7.56
CA PRO A 119 15.43 1.14 -8.87
C PRO A 119 14.77 0.28 -9.97
N ASN A 120 13.76 0.86 -10.62
CA ASN A 120 13.00 0.29 -11.73
C ASN A 120 12.41 -1.10 -11.43
N PHE A 121 11.89 -1.32 -10.22
CA PHE A 121 11.28 -2.58 -9.77
C PHE A 121 12.23 -3.79 -9.83
N SER A 122 13.55 -3.55 -9.81
CA SER A 122 14.54 -4.62 -9.79
C SER A 122 14.41 -5.50 -8.53
N VAL A 123 14.09 -4.87 -7.40
CA VAL A 123 13.79 -5.51 -6.12
C VAL A 123 12.60 -4.81 -5.46
N ILE A 124 11.76 -5.58 -4.76
CA ILE A 124 10.60 -5.06 -4.01
C ILE A 124 10.56 -5.77 -2.65
N ALA A 125 10.40 -5.01 -1.57
CA ALA A 125 10.29 -5.54 -0.22
C ALA A 125 9.00 -5.04 0.46
N ASN A 126 8.11 -5.96 0.79
CA ASN A 126 6.77 -5.70 1.34
C ASN A 126 6.68 -5.97 2.86
N GLY A 127 7.70 -6.59 3.46
CA GLY A 127 7.83 -6.84 4.89
C GLY A 127 8.99 -7.81 5.17
N PRO A 128 9.26 -8.15 6.45
CA PRO A 128 10.27 -9.15 6.79
C PRO A 128 9.97 -10.50 6.10
N GLY A 129 10.86 -10.96 5.22
CA GLY A 129 10.66 -12.21 4.47
C GLY A 129 9.59 -12.14 3.39
N TYR A 130 9.17 -10.93 2.98
CA TYR A 130 8.15 -10.72 1.94
C TYR A 130 8.62 -9.69 0.90
N GLY A 131 8.66 -10.10 -0.37
CA GLY A 131 9.08 -9.28 -1.53
C GLY A 131 8.67 -9.92 -2.86
N ALA A 132 9.19 -9.40 -3.97
CA ALA A 132 8.81 -9.84 -5.33
C ALA A 132 9.53 -11.10 -5.84
N GLY A 133 10.50 -11.64 -5.09
CA GLY A 133 11.34 -12.76 -5.49
C GLY A 133 10.87 -14.12 -4.98
N SER A 134 11.70 -15.13 -5.24
CA SER A 134 11.63 -16.47 -4.65
C SER A 134 12.85 -16.72 -3.77
N TRP A 135 12.95 -17.83 -3.04
CA TRP A 135 14.13 -18.07 -2.22
C TRP A 135 15.38 -18.47 -3.03
N GLU A 136 15.20 -18.83 -4.29
CA GLU A 136 16.26 -19.00 -5.28
C GLU A 136 16.75 -17.65 -5.83
N GLU A 137 15.83 -16.69 -6.02
CA GLU A 137 16.12 -15.32 -6.44
C GLU A 137 15.37 -14.30 -5.58
N GLU A 138 15.99 -13.88 -4.47
CA GLU A 138 15.26 -13.22 -3.37
C GLU A 138 14.60 -11.89 -3.73
N ARG A 139 15.12 -11.14 -4.72
CA ARG A 139 14.60 -9.86 -5.23
C ARG A 139 13.90 -8.94 -4.21
N GLY A 140 14.41 -8.86 -2.98
CA GLY A 140 13.89 -8.02 -1.90
C GLY A 140 13.34 -8.77 -0.69
N LEU A 141 13.28 -10.10 -0.66
CA LEU A 141 12.82 -10.88 0.50
C LEU A 141 13.64 -10.62 1.79
N TYR A 142 14.91 -10.20 1.65
CA TYR A 142 15.76 -9.79 2.78
C TYR A 142 15.83 -8.27 3.01
N GLY A 143 15.06 -7.47 2.26
CA GLY A 143 15.18 -6.00 2.25
C GLY A 143 14.72 -5.33 3.55
N VAL A 144 13.83 -5.98 4.31
CA VAL A 144 13.22 -5.45 5.53
C VAL A 144 13.66 -6.25 6.75
N VAL A 145 14.09 -5.52 7.79
CA VAL A 145 14.54 -6.05 9.07
C VAL A 145 13.43 -5.83 10.11
N GLN A 146 13.00 -6.89 10.77
CA GLN A 146 12.08 -6.80 11.92
C GLN A 146 12.80 -6.11 13.08
N LEU A 147 12.18 -5.08 13.65
CA LEU A 147 12.74 -4.30 14.76
C LEU A 147 11.95 -4.48 16.06
N SER A 148 10.62 -4.51 16.01
CA SER A 148 9.83 -4.61 17.23
C SER A 148 9.91 -6.01 17.85
N PRO A 149 10.15 -6.14 19.17
CA PRO A 149 9.98 -7.39 19.89
C PRO A 149 8.52 -7.65 20.27
N TRP A 150 7.59 -6.69 20.13
CA TRP A 150 6.20 -6.84 20.61
C TRP A 150 5.17 -7.09 19.51
N LEU A 151 5.60 -7.06 18.25
CA LEU A 151 4.74 -7.23 17.08
C LEU A 151 5.32 -8.28 16.14
N LEU A 152 4.55 -9.32 15.84
CA LEU A 152 4.85 -10.29 14.80
C LEU A 152 4.41 -9.73 13.43
N PHE A 153 5.33 -9.63 12.47
CA PHE A 153 5.01 -9.28 11.09
C PHE A 153 4.86 -10.56 10.24
N PRO A 154 3.67 -10.86 9.68
CA PRO A 154 3.44 -12.06 8.86
C PRO A 154 4.08 -12.02 7.47
N LEU A 155 4.25 -13.18 6.85
CA LEU A 155 4.78 -13.32 5.49
C LEU A 155 3.80 -12.82 4.39
N ASP A 156 2.55 -12.58 4.76
CA ASP A 156 1.47 -12.13 3.87
C ASP A 156 0.94 -10.73 4.24
N GLY A 157 1.77 -9.89 4.88
CA GLY A 157 1.40 -8.54 5.32
C GLY A 157 0.80 -8.48 6.72
N LEU A 158 0.80 -7.28 7.31
CA LEU A 158 0.23 -7.03 8.63
C LEU A 158 -1.31 -7.03 8.56
N ASN A 159 -1.93 -7.94 9.31
CA ASN A 159 -3.38 -7.99 9.44
C ASN A 159 -3.90 -6.92 10.39
N LEU A 160 -5.02 -6.32 9.99
CA LEU A 160 -5.86 -5.53 10.87
C LEU A 160 -6.90 -6.43 11.54
N LYS A 161 -7.48 -5.95 12.63
CA LYS A 161 -8.63 -6.61 13.26
C LYS A 161 -9.76 -6.74 12.25
N GLN A 162 -10.27 -7.96 12.07
CA GLN A 162 -11.37 -8.20 11.14
C GLN A 162 -12.61 -7.36 11.49
N GLY A 163 -13.25 -6.82 10.46
CA GLY A 163 -14.41 -5.94 10.60
C GLY A 163 -14.08 -4.46 10.86
N THR A 164 -12.80 -4.07 10.80
CA THR A 164 -12.39 -2.64 10.80
C THR A 164 -13.12 -1.90 9.68
N CYS A 165 -13.80 -0.80 10.01
CA CYS A 165 -14.70 -0.06 9.14
C CYS A 165 -14.70 1.45 9.47
N GLY A 166 -13.72 2.16 8.91
CA GLY A 166 -13.57 3.62 9.00
C GLY A 166 -12.63 4.10 10.10
N GLU A 167 -12.11 3.21 10.95
CA GLU A 167 -11.09 3.58 11.94
C GLU A 167 -9.77 3.98 11.28
N LEU A 168 -9.03 4.86 11.95
CA LEU A 168 -7.80 5.46 11.46
C LEU A 168 -6.58 4.60 11.80
N PHE A 169 -5.85 4.15 10.78
CA PHE A 169 -4.57 3.49 10.91
C PHE A 169 -3.44 4.51 10.76
N GLY A 170 -2.76 4.83 11.86
CA GLY A 170 -1.62 5.75 11.86
C GLY A 170 -0.34 5.05 11.44
N TYR A 171 0.32 5.53 10.39
CA TYR A 171 1.65 5.05 10.02
C TYR A 171 2.54 6.13 9.40
N GLY A 172 3.84 5.87 9.39
CA GLY A 172 4.82 6.74 8.75
C GLY A 172 6.19 6.10 8.67
N TYR A 173 7.08 6.72 7.90
CA TYR A 173 8.48 6.33 7.78
C TYR A 173 9.37 7.49 8.20
N LEU A 174 10.29 7.23 9.13
CA LEU A 174 11.36 8.16 9.50
C LEU A 174 12.69 7.41 9.46
N PRO A 175 13.79 8.05 9.07
CA PRO A 175 15.07 7.39 9.04
C PRO A 175 15.63 7.28 10.47
N LEU A 176 16.31 6.16 10.77
CA LEU A 176 17.10 5.98 11.99
C LEU A 176 18.55 5.61 11.63
N PRO A 177 19.56 6.06 12.40
CA PRO A 177 20.97 5.72 12.18
C PRO A 177 21.32 4.35 12.79
N LEU A 178 20.62 3.29 12.37
CA LEU A 178 20.82 1.95 12.95
C LEU A 178 22.13 1.32 12.48
N THR A 179 22.49 1.49 11.21
CA THR A 179 23.78 1.07 10.64
C THR A 179 24.70 2.27 10.44
N ASP A 180 25.99 2.02 10.24
CA ASP A 180 26.94 3.06 9.82
C ASP A 180 27.00 3.14 8.30
N ALA A 181 27.36 4.31 7.77
CA ALA A 181 27.62 4.47 6.34
C ALA A 181 28.95 3.81 5.99
N LYS A 182 29.04 3.25 4.78
CA LYS A 182 30.20 2.49 4.32
C LYS A 182 30.67 2.98 2.95
N PRO A 183 32.00 2.95 2.68
CA PRO A 183 32.54 3.34 1.39
C PRO A 183 32.32 2.29 0.29
N THR A 184 31.98 1.05 0.67
CA THR A 184 31.81 -0.08 -0.25
C THR A 184 30.44 -0.73 -0.09
N THR A 185 30.00 -1.42 -1.15
CA THR A 185 28.74 -2.17 -1.20
C THR A 185 29.00 -3.53 -1.84
N ALA A 186 28.81 -4.61 -1.09
CA ALA A 186 29.08 -6.00 -1.50
C ALA A 186 30.46 -6.18 -2.17
N GLY A 187 31.48 -5.54 -1.60
CA GLY A 187 32.86 -5.56 -2.11
C GLY A 187 33.16 -4.59 -3.27
N ALA A 188 32.15 -3.97 -3.88
CA ALA A 188 32.35 -2.93 -4.90
C ALA A 188 32.65 -1.56 -4.28
N ASN A 189 33.47 -0.75 -4.96
CA ASN A 189 33.84 0.60 -4.52
C ASN A 189 32.75 1.65 -4.82
N VAL A 190 31.57 1.43 -4.25
CA VAL A 190 30.42 2.33 -4.28
C VAL A 190 29.82 2.43 -2.87
N PRO A 191 29.41 3.63 -2.42
CA PRO A 191 29.03 3.84 -1.03
C PRO A 191 27.65 3.24 -0.70
N THR A 192 27.47 2.85 0.56
CA THR A 192 26.16 2.59 1.18
C THR A 192 25.92 3.62 2.27
N GLY A 193 24.80 4.33 2.20
CA GLY A 193 24.38 5.27 3.24
C GLY A 193 23.91 4.58 4.52
N ASN A 194 23.34 5.36 5.45
CA ASN A 194 22.89 4.85 6.74
C ASN A 194 21.42 5.15 7.05
N GLN A 195 20.64 5.57 6.05
CA GLN A 195 19.22 5.84 6.26
C GLN A 195 18.42 4.54 6.36
N CYS A 196 18.21 4.08 7.59
CA CYS A 196 17.31 2.96 7.87
C CYS A 196 15.88 3.51 7.99
N TRP A 197 15.16 3.59 6.87
CA TRP A 197 13.77 4.03 6.83
C TRP A 197 12.90 3.08 7.65
N THR A 198 12.46 3.55 8.80
CA THR A 198 11.79 2.75 9.83
C THR A 198 10.31 3.05 9.84
N LEU A 199 9.48 2.00 9.74
CA LEU A 199 8.04 2.09 9.90
C LEU A 199 7.70 2.37 11.36
N PHE A 200 6.97 3.45 11.59
CA PHE A 200 6.30 3.74 12.85
C PHE A 200 4.80 3.54 12.69
N LEU A 201 4.18 2.87 13.67
CA LEU A 201 2.73 2.73 13.74
C LEU A 201 2.18 3.51 14.95
N ASN A 202 0.95 3.99 14.80
CA ASN A 202 0.10 4.45 15.90
C ASN A 202 -1.30 3.86 15.71
N THR A 203 -1.54 2.72 16.35
CA THR A 203 -2.79 1.97 16.33
C THR A 203 -3.36 1.84 17.74
N ALA A 204 -4.58 1.34 17.88
CA ALA A 204 -5.22 1.21 19.19
C ALA A 204 -4.48 0.25 20.14
N ASN A 205 -3.83 -0.79 19.60
CA ASN A 205 -3.18 -1.86 20.37
C ASN A 205 -1.66 -1.97 20.16
N PHE A 206 -1.06 -1.12 19.33
CA PHE A 206 0.39 -1.03 19.16
C PHE A 206 0.83 0.37 18.71
N LYS A 207 1.88 0.89 19.34
CA LYS A 207 2.49 2.18 18.99
C LYS A 207 4.00 2.09 19.03
N GLY A 208 4.68 2.57 17.99
CA GLY A 208 6.15 2.62 17.94
C GLY A 208 6.75 2.03 16.67
N PRO A 209 8.07 1.81 16.66
CA PRO A 209 8.76 1.28 15.49
C PRO A 209 8.48 -0.21 15.30
N VAL A 210 8.36 -0.64 14.04
CA VAL A 210 8.03 -2.02 13.67
C VAL A 210 9.18 -2.73 12.97
N ALA A 211 9.65 -2.17 11.87
CA ALA A 211 10.64 -2.75 10.98
C ALA A 211 11.26 -1.63 10.14
N PHE A 212 12.40 -1.90 9.50
CA PHE A 212 13.07 -0.92 8.64
C PHE A 212 13.65 -1.53 7.37
N PHE A 213 13.77 -0.72 6.32
CA PHE A 213 14.51 -1.09 5.12
C PHE A 213 16.02 -0.96 5.37
N THR A 214 16.79 -2.00 5.03
CA THR A 214 18.25 -1.92 5.10
C THR A 214 18.78 -0.90 4.08
N PRO A 215 19.82 -0.13 4.38
CA PRO A 215 20.48 0.69 3.37
C PRO A 215 20.97 -0.12 2.15
N TYR A 216 21.40 -1.37 2.39
CA TYR A 216 21.83 -2.30 1.33
C TYR A 216 20.72 -2.62 0.31
N PHE A 217 19.45 -2.66 0.73
CA PHE A 217 18.32 -2.87 -0.18
C PHE A 217 18.35 -1.89 -1.37
N TRP A 218 18.69 -0.62 -1.10
CA TRP A 218 18.81 0.41 -2.12
C TRP A 218 20.19 0.38 -2.79
N SER A 219 21.27 0.38 -2.00
CA SER A 219 22.63 0.59 -2.51
C SER A 219 23.15 -0.56 -3.37
N ARG A 220 22.60 -1.78 -3.25
CA ARG A 220 22.97 -2.90 -4.13
C ARG A 220 22.81 -2.60 -5.62
N ALA A 221 21.90 -1.70 -5.98
CA ALA A 221 21.72 -1.27 -7.37
C ALA A 221 22.95 -0.53 -7.91
N LEU A 222 23.76 0.08 -7.04
CA LEU A 222 24.98 0.81 -7.38
C LEU A 222 26.08 -0.09 -7.93
N ILE A 223 26.05 -1.40 -7.64
CA ILE A 223 27.01 -2.36 -8.20
C ILE A 223 26.94 -2.37 -9.73
N LYS A 224 25.73 -2.24 -10.30
CA LYS A 224 25.49 -2.16 -11.74
C LYS A 224 25.38 -0.72 -12.24
N ASN A 225 24.99 0.22 -11.37
CA ASN A 225 24.74 1.62 -11.71
C ASN A 225 25.42 2.60 -10.74
N PRO A 226 26.76 2.69 -10.73
CA PRO A 226 27.51 3.55 -9.79
C PRO A 226 27.09 5.03 -9.83
N GLN A 227 26.57 5.50 -10.97
CA GLN A 227 26.10 6.87 -11.16
C GLN A 227 24.90 7.26 -10.26
N TRP A 228 24.21 6.29 -9.66
CA TRP A 228 23.12 6.51 -8.71
C TRP A 228 23.59 6.76 -7.27
N ALA A 229 24.89 6.75 -7.01
CA ALA A 229 25.43 7.00 -5.66
C ALA A 229 24.91 8.34 -5.10
N GLY A 230 24.38 8.31 -3.86
CA GLY A 230 23.76 9.46 -3.20
C GLY A 230 22.37 9.85 -3.73
N LYS A 231 21.81 9.12 -4.70
CA LYS A 231 20.50 9.40 -5.32
C LYS A 231 19.39 8.44 -4.86
N LEU A 232 19.73 7.35 -4.19
CA LEU A 232 18.78 6.36 -3.69
C LEU A 232 18.46 6.59 -2.21
N LEU A 233 17.39 5.97 -1.72
CA LEU A 233 16.87 6.20 -0.35
C LEU A 233 17.81 5.74 0.77
N ASP A 234 18.90 5.01 0.51
CA ASP A 234 19.93 4.75 1.53
C ASP A 234 20.65 6.05 1.98
N SER A 235 20.70 7.06 1.11
CA SER A 235 21.50 8.27 1.27
C SER A 235 20.75 9.57 0.97
N ALA A 236 19.84 9.56 0.00
CA ALA A 236 19.09 10.73 -0.42
C ALA A 236 18.00 11.11 0.61
N PRO A 237 17.73 12.40 0.82
CA PRO A 237 16.57 12.85 1.58
C PRO A 237 15.26 12.46 0.86
N SER A 238 14.12 12.48 1.55
CA SER A 238 12.79 12.22 0.96
C SER A 238 12.11 13.50 0.49
N ASP A 239 11.42 13.52 -0.67
CA ASP A 239 10.64 14.70 -1.10
C ASP A 239 9.44 14.91 -0.17
N PRO A 240 9.28 16.06 0.50
CA PRO A 240 8.13 16.28 1.38
C PRO A 240 6.81 16.52 0.64
N ASN A 241 6.83 16.90 -0.63
CA ASN A 241 5.64 17.30 -1.38
C ASN A 241 5.12 16.16 -2.27
N LYS A 242 4.82 15.02 -1.63
CA LYS A 242 4.39 13.78 -2.27
C LYS A 242 2.93 13.87 -2.71
N ALA A 243 2.57 13.05 -3.69
CA ALA A 243 1.18 12.90 -4.08
C ALA A 243 0.44 12.04 -3.04
N ILE A 244 -0.71 12.51 -2.58
CA ILE A 244 -1.67 11.72 -1.80
C ILE A 244 -2.72 11.19 -2.76
N GLN A 245 -2.81 9.87 -2.89
CA GLN A 245 -3.71 9.22 -3.85
C GLN A 245 -4.21 7.88 -3.31
N MET A 246 -5.27 7.35 -3.93
CA MET A 246 -5.69 5.96 -3.79
C MET A 246 -5.59 5.31 -5.16
N GLU A 247 -4.67 4.36 -5.31
CA GLU A 247 -4.50 3.61 -6.55
C GLU A 247 -5.40 2.37 -6.56
N THR A 248 -6.14 2.21 -7.65
CA THR A 248 -6.98 1.06 -7.92
C THR A 248 -6.53 0.43 -9.23
N GLN A 249 -6.02 -0.79 -9.15
CA GLN A 249 -5.56 -1.53 -10.32
C GLN A 249 -6.67 -2.42 -10.89
N HIS A 250 -7.55 -2.93 -10.03
CA HIS A 250 -8.64 -3.80 -10.45
C HIS A 250 -9.75 -3.84 -9.40
N ILE A 251 -10.92 -3.31 -9.74
CA ILE A 251 -12.22 -3.68 -9.13
C ILE A 251 -13.03 -4.36 -10.23
N PRO A 252 -13.62 -5.54 -10.00
CA PRO A 252 -14.39 -6.23 -11.03
C PRO A 252 -15.53 -5.37 -11.58
N ALA A 253 -15.71 -5.42 -12.88
CA ALA A 253 -16.82 -4.81 -13.59
C ALA A 253 -17.34 -5.75 -14.67
N ILE A 254 -18.61 -5.58 -15.02
CA ILE A 254 -19.24 -6.31 -16.12
C ILE A 254 -19.86 -5.33 -17.11
N PHE A 255 -19.94 -5.75 -18.37
CA PHE A 255 -20.38 -4.91 -19.48
C PHE A 255 -21.38 -5.67 -20.34
N SER A 256 -22.34 -4.95 -20.92
CA SER A 256 -23.22 -5.48 -21.96
C SER A 256 -23.70 -4.32 -22.83
N THR A 257 -24.07 -4.63 -24.07
CA THR A 257 -24.51 -3.66 -25.09
C THR A 257 -25.94 -3.99 -25.49
N SER A 258 -26.84 -3.00 -25.43
CA SER A 258 -28.22 -3.15 -25.91
C SER A 258 -28.30 -3.21 -27.44
N ALA A 259 -29.45 -3.65 -27.95
CA ALA A 259 -29.68 -3.82 -29.38
C ALA A 259 -29.54 -2.53 -30.22
N ASP A 260 -29.67 -1.36 -29.59
CA ASP A 260 -29.48 -0.03 -30.20
C ASP A 260 -28.00 0.44 -30.19
N GLY A 261 -27.08 -0.39 -29.68
CA GLY A 261 -25.65 -0.10 -29.57
C GLY A 261 -25.25 0.67 -28.31
N THR A 262 -26.17 0.93 -27.38
CA THR A 262 -25.85 1.61 -26.12
C THR A 262 -25.09 0.66 -25.16
N ALA A 263 -23.90 1.05 -24.74
CA ALA A 263 -23.09 0.28 -23.80
C ALA A 263 -23.45 0.60 -22.34
N PHE A 264 -23.59 -0.45 -21.53
CA PHE A 264 -23.82 -0.39 -20.10
C PHE A 264 -22.72 -1.12 -19.34
N ALA A 265 -22.46 -0.66 -18.12
CA ALA A 265 -21.52 -1.27 -17.19
C ALA A 265 -22.15 -1.42 -15.81
N ARG A 266 -21.74 -2.45 -15.08
CA ARG A 266 -21.99 -2.58 -13.65
C ARG A 266 -20.68 -2.88 -12.93
N MET A 267 -20.36 -2.12 -11.90
CA MET A 267 -19.20 -2.38 -11.04
C MET A 267 -19.59 -3.27 -9.85
N ALA A 268 -18.64 -4.04 -9.34
CA ALA A 268 -18.77 -4.66 -8.02
C ALA A 268 -19.12 -3.60 -6.97
N ARG A 269 -19.84 -4.01 -5.91
CA ARG A 269 -20.29 -3.08 -4.88
C ARG A 269 -19.08 -2.46 -4.16
N THR A 270 -18.88 -1.17 -4.39
CA THR A 270 -17.78 -0.40 -3.80
C THR A 270 -18.34 0.61 -2.79
N SER A 271 -17.77 0.65 -1.59
CA SER A 271 -18.24 1.50 -0.49
C SER A 271 -17.11 2.27 0.20
N PHE A 272 -17.46 3.40 0.81
CA PHE A 272 -16.55 4.25 1.58
C PHE A 272 -17.09 4.46 3.00
N PRO A 273 -16.23 4.66 4.02
CA PRO A 273 -16.67 4.92 5.37
C PRO A 273 -17.25 6.32 5.48
N VAL A 274 -18.30 6.51 6.27
CA VAL A 274 -18.90 7.82 6.54
C VAL A 274 -18.88 8.11 8.03
N THR A 275 -18.50 9.34 8.37
CA THR A 275 -18.53 9.86 9.75
C THR A 275 -19.98 10.09 10.19
N PRO A 276 -20.22 10.31 11.51
CA PRO A 276 -21.54 10.72 12.00
C PRO A 276 -22.12 11.96 11.30
N GLU A 277 -21.27 12.87 10.84
CA GLU A 277 -21.62 14.09 10.10
C GLU A 277 -21.94 13.85 8.61
N GLY A 278 -21.96 12.59 8.16
CA GLY A 278 -22.47 12.20 6.83
C GLY A 278 -21.50 12.36 5.66
N HIS A 279 -20.22 12.60 5.91
CA HIS A 279 -19.18 12.64 4.89
C HIS A 279 -18.10 11.59 5.14
N SER A 280 -17.28 11.27 4.13
CA SER A 280 -16.11 10.41 4.33
C SER A 280 -14.91 11.24 4.76
N ALA A 281 -14.18 10.76 5.76
CA ALA A 281 -12.87 11.27 6.13
C ALA A 281 -11.85 10.14 5.90
N LEU A 282 -10.96 10.31 4.91
CA LEU A 282 -10.16 9.19 4.40
C LEU A 282 -8.69 9.26 4.80
N LEU A 283 -8.14 10.46 4.96
CA LEU A 283 -6.79 10.65 5.48
C LEU A 283 -6.72 11.93 6.30
N HIS A 284 -5.97 11.87 7.40
CA HIS A 284 -5.83 12.95 8.37
C HIS A 284 -4.37 13.16 8.74
N ARG A 285 -3.96 14.42 8.86
CA ARG A 285 -2.64 14.90 9.31
C ARG A 285 -1.47 14.29 8.56
N HIS A 286 -1.34 14.62 7.28
CA HIS A 286 -0.10 14.35 6.57
C HIS A 286 1.02 15.28 7.07
N THR A 287 1.92 14.72 7.87
CA THR A 287 3.02 15.44 8.52
C THR A 287 4.36 14.97 7.96
N VAL A 288 5.24 15.91 7.64
CA VAL A 288 6.62 15.67 7.20
C VAL A 288 7.62 16.22 8.22
N TYR A 289 8.85 15.71 8.20
CA TYR A 289 9.81 15.91 9.29
C TYR A 289 11.18 16.38 8.81
N THR A 290 11.89 17.14 9.62
CA THR A 290 13.36 17.24 9.50
C THR A 290 14.03 16.15 10.35
N LYS A 291 15.33 15.92 10.17
CA LYS A 291 16.09 14.95 11.00
C LYS A 291 16.04 15.28 12.50
N ALA A 292 15.90 16.55 12.86
CA ALA A 292 15.76 16.99 14.25
C ALA A 292 14.50 16.44 14.95
N ALA A 293 13.53 15.91 14.19
CA ALA A 293 12.34 15.28 14.76
C ALA A 293 12.64 14.00 15.53
N LEU A 294 13.69 13.25 15.14
CA LEU A 294 14.08 12.00 15.83
C LEU A 294 15.55 11.60 15.60
N TRP A 295 16.03 11.66 14.36
CA TRP A 295 17.37 11.19 13.98
C TRP A 295 18.48 11.76 14.86
N ASP A 296 18.53 13.08 15.01
CA ASP A 296 19.66 13.76 15.67
C ASP A 296 19.82 13.33 17.13
N ASP A 297 18.71 13.09 17.83
CA ASP A 297 18.72 12.62 19.22
C ASP A 297 19.21 11.17 19.30
N VAL A 298 18.75 10.32 18.39
CA VAL A 298 19.16 8.90 18.32
C VAL A 298 20.63 8.77 17.95
N GLU A 299 21.11 9.58 17.02
CA GLU A 299 22.53 9.63 16.63
C GLU A 299 23.42 10.00 17.81
N ARG A 300 23.07 11.09 18.53
CA ARG A 300 23.80 11.49 19.74
C ARG A 300 23.76 10.41 20.82
N TRP A 301 22.63 9.74 21.01
CA TRP A 301 22.53 8.64 21.96
C TRP A 301 23.42 7.46 21.60
N PHE A 302 23.49 7.10 20.32
CA PHE A 302 24.36 6.04 19.84
C PHE A 302 25.83 6.39 19.96
N ALA A 303 26.18 7.68 19.86
CA ALA A 303 27.52 8.22 20.13
C ALA A 303 27.88 8.35 21.62
N GLY A 304 27.02 7.89 22.54
CA GLY A 304 27.28 7.90 23.99
C GLY A 304 26.63 9.05 24.76
N GLY A 305 25.83 9.87 24.10
CA GLY A 305 24.98 10.89 24.73
C GLY A 305 23.79 10.32 25.49
N PRO A 306 22.90 11.19 26.01
CA PRO A 306 21.72 10.77 26.77
C PRO A 306 20.75 9.93 25.94
N PRO A 307 19.94 9.04 26.56
CA PRO A 307 18.92 8.28 25.87
C PRO A 307 17.90 9.14 25.12
N ALA A 308 17.63 8.80 23.86
CA ALA A 308 16.49 9.35 23.12
C ALA A 308 15.20 8.65 23.59
N ASP A 309 14.16 9.42 23.89
CA ASP A 309 12.90 8.87 24.42
C ASP A 309 11.96 8.31 23.34
N GLY A 310 12.29 8.55 22.06
CA GLY A 310 11.58 8.07 20.88
C GLY A 310 10.43 8.97 20.43
N VAL A 311 10.09 10.03 21.17
CA VAL A 311 8.98 10.92 20.80
C VAL A 311 9.38 11.71 19.55
N ILE A 312 8.56 11.61 18.49
CA ILE A 312 8.79 12.34 17.25
C ILE A 312 8.37 13.80 17.47
N LYS A 313 9.34 14.71 17.45
CA LYS A 313 9.13 16.10 17.87
C LYS A 313 8.32 16.87 16.84
N THR A 314 7.18 17.40 17.28
CA THR A 314 6.32 18.26 16.44
C THR A 314 6.97 19.60 16.10
N SER A 315 7.91 20.09 16.91
CA SER A 315 8.68 21.32 16.63
C SER A 315 9.60 21.22 15.41
N ALA A 316 9.87 20.01 14.93
CA ALA A 316 10.69 19.72 13.76
C ALA A 316 9.86 19.09 12.64
N SER A 317 8.58 19.47 12.56
CA SER A 317 7.61 18.93 11.61
C SER A 317 6.79 20.02 10.92
N ALA A 318 6.29 19.74 9.73
CA ALA A 318 5.27 20.54 9.05
C ALA A 318 4.10 19.63 8.68
N THR A 319 2.88 20.06 8.98
CA THR A 319 1.67 19.33 8.59
C THR A 319 1.05 20.01 7.38
N GLN A 320 0.87 19.25 6.31
CA GLN A 320 0.26 19.72 5.08
C GLN A 320 -1.21 20.05 5.31
N ARG A 321 -1.65 21.20 4.76
CA ARG A 321 -3.08 21.55 4.69
C ARG A 321 -3.65 21.08 3.36
N PHE A 322 -4.80 20.44 3.37
CA PHE A 322 -5.45 19.95 2.16
C PHE A 322 -6.31 21.03 1.50
N LYS A 323 -6.57 20.85 0.20
CA LYS A 323 -7.53 21.66 -0.55
C LYS A 323 -8.77 20.82 -0.84
N ALA A 324 -9.94 21.45 -0.85
CA ALA A 324 -11.19 20.83 -1.29
C ALA A 324 -11.23 20.70 -2.83
N SER A 325 -10.18 20.13 -3.39
CA SER A 325 -10.00 19.87 -4.81
C SER A 325 -9.31 18.53 -5.01
N GLY A 326 -9.31 18.07 -6.26
CA GLY A 326 -8.92 16.72 -6.61
C GLY A 326 -9.96 16.09 -7.54
N GLY A 327 -9.86 14.80 -7.75
CA GLY A 327 -10.76 14.09 -8.64
C GLY A 327 -10.47 12.61 -8.74
N SER A 328 -10.93 12.03 -9.83
CA SER A 328 -10.74 10.61 -10.13
C SER A 328 -10.36 10.42 -11.58
N SER A 329 -9.40 9.53 -11.82
CA SER A 329 -9.10 8.96 -13.14
C SER A 329 -9.70 7.57 -13.32
N TRP A 330 -10.55 7.12 -12.39
CA TRP A 330 -11.24 5.84 -12.49
C TRP A 330 -11.96 5.72 -13.82
N SER A 331 -11.61 4.67 -14.54
CA SER A 331 -12.08 4.35 -15.88
C SER A 331 -12.45 2.87 -15.94
N PHE A 332 -13.57 2.58 -16.58
CA PHE A 332 -13.93 1.20 -16.87
C PHE A 332 -13.12 0.71 -18.07
N ILE A 333 -12.56 -0.48 -17.93
CA ILE A 333 -11.79 -1.19 -18.95
C ILE A 333 -12.61 -2.39 -19.41
N PRO A 334 -13.43 -2.25 -20.47
CA PRO A 334 -14.05 -3.39 -21.12
C PRO A 334 -13.01 -4.30 -21.79
N PRO A 335 -13.31 -5.59 -22.01
CA PRO A 335 -12.44 -6.48 -22.77
C PRO A 335 -11.99 -5.92 -24.11
N GLY A 336 -10.69 -5.99 -24.37
CA GLY A 336 -10.08 -5.54 -25.62
C GLY A 336 -9.91 -4.02 -25.74
N VAL A 337 -10.30 -3.23 -24.73
CA VAL A 337 -10.08 -1.77 -24.71
C VAL A 337 -8.79 -1.45 -23.96
N PRO A 338 -7.78 -0.83 -24.61
CA PRO A 338 -6.57 -0.40 -23.92
C PRO A 338 -6.84 0.69 -22.88
N HIS A 339 -6.08 0.70 -21.77
CA HIS A 339 -6.26 1.65 -20.67
C HIS A 339 -6.23 3.12 -21.11
N ASN A 340 -5.37 3.47 -22.08
CA ASN A 340 -5.25 4.85 -22.58
C ASN A 340 -6.43 5.30 -23.47
N GLN A 341 -7.33 4.40 -23.83
CA GLN A 341 -8.54 4.67 -24.61
C GLN A 341 -9.82 4.53 -23.77
N ALA A 342 -9.71 4.04 -22.53
CA ALA A 342 -10.83 3.82 -21.65
C ALA A 342 -11.52 5.13 -21.25
N ALA A 343 -12.85 5.13 -21.29
CA ALA A 343 -13.65 6.25 -20.83
C ALA A 343 -13.67 6.28 -19.30
N SER A 344 -13.54 7.48 -18.74
CA SER A 344 -13.55 7.67 -17.29
C SER A 344 -14.96 7.84 -16.74
N LEU A 345 -15.09 7.62 -15.44
CA LEU A 345 -16.33 7.77 -14.70
C LEU A 345 -16.73 9.25 -14.58
N ALA A 346 -18.03 9.54 -14.60
CA ALA A 346 -18.55 10.84 -14.21
C ALA A 346 -18.48 11.04 -12.68
N TRP A 347 -17.29 10.89 -12.08
CA TRP A 347 -17.04 10.89 -10.63
C TRP A 347 -17.67 12.09 -9.90
N LYS A 348 -17.58 13.28 -10.51
CA LYS A 348 -18.10 14.54 -9.95
C LYS A 348 -19.62 14.58 -9.81
N SER A 349 -20.36 13.66 -10.46
CA SER A 349 -21.82 13.59 -10.32
C SER A 349 -22.26 13.11 -8.94
N PHE A 350 -21.45 12.29 -8.26
CA PHE A 350 -21.81 11.69 -6.97
C PHE A 350 -20.78 11.89 -5.86
N ALA A 351 -19.59 12.41 -6.15
CA ALA A 351 -18.54 12.66 -5.16
C ALA A 351 -17.98 14.09 -5.28
N THR A 352 -18.05 14.83 -4.18
CA THR A 352 -17.48 16.18 -4.06
C THR A 352 -16.30 16.14 -3.09
N PRO A 353 -15.05 16.45 -3.51
CA PRO A 353 -13.93 16.52 -2.59
C PRO A 353 -14.17 17.62 -1.55
N ILE A 354 -13.89 17.32 -0.29
CA ILE A 354 -14.03 18.26 0.82
C ILE A 354 -12.81 18.20 1.74
N THR A 355 -12.63 19.26 2.51
CA THR A 355 -11.72 19.33 3.65
C THR A 355 -12.53 19.71 4.90
N PRO A 356 -13.07 18.73 5.65
CA PRO A 356 -13.92 19.00 6.82
C PRO A 356 -13.25 19.94 7.82
N ASP A 357 -11.93 19.79 7.95
CA ASP A 357 -11.00 20.74 8.53
C ASP A 357 -9.76 20.81 7.62
N PRO A 358 -8.83 21.78 7.83
CA PRO A 358 -7.68 21.95 6.95
C PRO A 358 -6.71 20.77 6.86
N LEU A 359 -6.75 19.80 7.79
CA LEU A 359 -5.82 18.68 7.90
C LEU A 359 -6.46 17.34 7.55
N THR A 360 -7.71 17.34 7.08
CA THR A 360 -8.47 16.14 6.73
C THR A 360 -8.94 16.20 5.29
N LEU A 361 -8.69 15.14 4.53
CA LEU A 361 -9.24 14.97 3.19
C LEU A 361 -10.40 13.98 3.19
N GLY A 362 -11.37 14.23 2.32
CA GLY A 362 -12.60 13.45 2.31
C GLY A 362 -13.48 13.71 1.10
N PHE A 363 -14.64 13.07 1.10
CA PHE A 363 -15.70 13.28 0.11
C PHE A 363 -17.04 13.51 0.79
N ARG A 364 -17.81 14.44 0.22
CA ARG A 364 -19.26 14.50 0.41
C ARG A 364 -19.93 13.77 -0.76
N TRP A 365 -20.93 12.98 -0.45
CA TRP A 365 -21.61 12.12 -1.42
C TRP A 365 -22.95 12.70 -1.83
N ASN A 366 -23.36 12.48 -3.07
CA ASN A 366 -24.71 12.79 -3.53
C ASN A 366 -25.68 11.71 -2.99
N GLU A 367 -26.58 12.11 -2.09
CA GLU A 367 -27.51 11.19 -1.42
C GLU A 367 -28.55 10.56 -2.36
N GLU A 368 -28.81 11.16 -3.54
CA GLU A 368 -29.73 10.60 -4.53
C GLU A 368 -29.08 9.50 -5.38
N LEU A 369 -27.75 9.57 -5.57
CA LEU A 369 -26.99 8.64 -6.40
C LEU A 369 -26.23 7.58 -5.60
N THR A 370 -26.03 7.82 -4.30
CA THR A 370 -25.34 6.90 -3.39
C THR A 370 -26.31 6.34 -2.35
N ARG A 371 -25.91 5.27 -1.67
CA ARG A 371 -26.74 4.64 -0.62
C ARG A 371 -25.97 4.51 0.67
N LYS A 372 -26.39 5.21 1.72
CA LYS A 372 -25.85 5.02 3.08
C LYS A 372 -26.44 3.77 3.73
N THR A 373 -25.58 2.89 4.23
CA THR A 373 -25.94 1.70 5.01
C THR A 373 -25.04 1.62 6.24
N GLY A 374 -25.58 1.95 7.41
CA GLY A 374 -24.79 2.02 8.64
C GLY A 374 -23.65 3.05 8.54
N ALA A 375 -22.41 2.59 8.76
CA ALA A 375 -21.19 3.39 8.69
C ALA A 375 -20.58 3.48 7.28
N LEU A 376 -21.23 2.93 6.26
CA LEU A 376 -20.75 2.92 4.88
C LEU A 376 -21.69 3.71 3.97
N VAL A 377 -21.13 4.28 2.90
CA VAL A 377 -21.86 4.74 1.72
C VAL A 377 -21.43 3.91 0.52
N THR A 378 -22.39 3.32 -0.16
CA THR A 378 -22.19 2.55 -1.38
C THR A 378 -22.30 3.48 -2.59
N LEU A 379 -21.31 3.38 -3.48
CA LEU A 379 -21.26 4.12 -4.74
C LEU A 379 -22.33 3.63 -5.73
N PRO A 380 -22.64 4.39 -6.79
CA PRO A 380 -23.51 3.89 -7.85
C PRO A 380 -22.93 2.62 -8.49
N GLU A 381 -23.77 1.62 -8.71
CA GLU A 381 -23.35 0.34 -9.32
C GLU A 381 -23.49 0.35 -10.84
N PHE A 382 -24.45 1.10 -11.40
CA PHE A 382 -24.83 1.03 -12.82
C PHE A 382 -24.46 2.29 -13.60
N PHE A 383 -23.91 2.07 -14.79
CA PHE A 383 -23.43 3.14 -15.65
C PHE A 383 -23.80 2.88 -17.11
N ARG A 384 -23.96 3.97 -17.86
CA ARG A 384 -24.17 3.95 -19.31
C ARG A 384 -23.10 4.80 -19.98
N LEU A 385 -22.53 4.30 -21.07
CA LEU A 385 -21.59 5.07 -21.86
C LEU A 385 -22.34 6.19 -22.58
N GLY A 386 -21.93 7.42 -22.32
CA GLY A 386 -22.47 8.62 -22.94
C GLY A 386 -21.36 9.61 -23.23
N LYS A 387 -21.72 10.89 -23.24
CA LYS A 387 -20.78 11.99 -23.43
C LYS A 387 -20.97 13.05 -22.36
N GLU A 388 -19.88 13.67 -21.94
CA GLU A 388 -19.87 14.92 -21.18
C GLU A 388 -19.07 15.94 -21.99
N GLY A 389 -19.78 16.89 -22.60
CA GLY A 389 -19.24 17.64 -23.73
C GLY A 389 -18.90 16.70 -24.90
N ASP A 390 -17.70 16.80 -25.44
CA ASP A 390 -17.24 15.95 -26.56
C ASP A 390 -16.56 14.65 -26.12
N LYS A 391 -16.32 14.44 -24.82
CA LYS A 391 -15.56 13.30 -24.31
C LYS A 391 -16.49 12.15 -23.91
N PRO A 392 -16.16 10.89 -24.26
CA PRO A 392 -16.89 9.74 -23.77
C PRO A 392 -16.76 9.64 -22.24
N ARG A 393 -17.88 9.37 -21.57
CA ARG A 393 -17.96 9.24 -20.10
C ARG A 393 -18.95 8.16 -19.69
N TRP A 394 -18.63 7.44 -18.63
CA TRP A 394 -19.58 6.55 -17.97
C TRP A 394 -20.45 7.36 -17.01
N LEU A 395 -21.71 7.56 -17.40
CA LEU A 395 -22.70 8.32 -16.65
C LEU A 395 -23.47 7.39 -15.71
N VAL A 396 -23.73 7.83 -14.48
CA VAL A 396 -24.57 7.07 -13.54
C VAL A 396 -25.97 6.94 -14.10
N VAL A 397 -26.56 5.75 -14.02
CA VAL A 397 -27.96 5.51 -14.35
C VAL A 397 -28.63 4.71 -13.23
N PRO A 398 -29.91 4.97 -12.90
CA PRO A 398 -30.62 4.17 -11.93
C PRO A 398 -30.89 2.77 -12.50
N ALA A 399 -30.95 1.75 -11.63
CA ALA A 399 -31.16 0.36 -12.05
C ALA A 399 -32.43 0.17 -12.91
N LYS A 400 -33.48 0.98 -12.72
CA LYS A 400 -34.72 0.94 -13.53
C LYS A 400 -34.51 1.31 -15.01
N GLU A 401 -33.44 2.03 -15.34
CA GLU A 401 -33.10 2.44 -16.71
C GLU A 401 -32.14 1.44 -17.39
N VAL A 402 -31.69 0.42 -16.67
CA VAL A 402 -30.87 -0.67 -17.22
C VAL A 402 -31.82 -1.74 -17.79
N PRO A 403 -31.78 -2.02 -19.11
CA PRO A 403 -32.64 -3.02 -19.72
C PRO A 403 -32.44 -4.41 -19.11
N ASP A 404 -33.53 -5.15 -18.89
CA ASP A 404 -33.51 -6.46 -18.22
C ASP A 404 -32.77 -7.52 -19.05
N GLU A 405 -32.87 -7.42 -20.37
CA GLU A 405 -32.25 -8.31 -21.33
C GLU A 405 -30.72 -8.29 -21.33
N LEU A 406 -30.10 -7.27 -20.70
CA LEU A 406 -28.64 -7.19 -20.56
C LEU A 406 -28.08 -8.10 -19.45
N GLY A 407 -28.93 -8.66 -18.60
CA GLY A 407 -28.50 -9.54 -17.49
C GLY A 407 -27.72 -8.84 -16.35
N LEU A 408 -27.37 -7.55 -16.51
CA LEU A 408 -26.54 -6.80 -15.55
C LEU A 408 -27.17 -6.71 -14.16
N LYS A 409 -28.51 -6.61 -14.07
CA LYS A 409 -29.23 -6.49 -12.79
C LYS A 409 -29.26 -7.81 -12.00
N GLN A 410 -29.27 -8.92 -12.73
CA GLN A 410 -29.36 -10.28 -12.21
C GLN A 410 -27.98 -10.84 -11.84
N TYR A 411 -26.91 -10.33 -12.46
CA TYR A 411 -25.55 -10.74 -12.17
C TYR A 411 -25.20 -10.56 -10.68
N ARG A 412 -24.53 -11.55 -10.10
CA ARG A 412 -24.00 -11.50 -8.74
C ARG A 412 -22.48 -11.57 -8.81
N PHE A 413 -21.83 -10.56 -8.26
CA PHE A 413 -20.43 -10.66 -7.90
C PHE A 413 -20.38 -11.60 -6.68
N GLU A 414 -19.65 -12.70 -6.83
CA GLU A 414 -19.46 -13.71 -5.80
C GLU A 414 -17.96 -13.91 -5.62
N THR A 415 -17.54 -14.33 -4.42
CA THR A 415 -16.15 -14.77 -4.23
C THR A 415 -15.89 -15.99 -5.12
N PRO A 416 -14.94 -15.91 -6.06
CA PRO A 416 -14.67 -17.01 -6.96
C PRO A 416 -14.12 -18.21 -6.20
N LYS A 417 -14.42 -19.41 -6.72
CA LYS A 417 -13.77 -20.64 -6.24
C LYS A 417 -12.39 -20.74 -6.88
N GLU A 418 -11.37 -20.44 -6.10
CA GLU A 418 -9.97 -20.52 -6.52
C GLU A 418 -9.30 -21.77 -5.93
N GLN A 419 -8.17 -22.16 -6.51
CA GLN A 419 -7.35 -23.20 -5.89
C GLN A 419 -6.87 -22.72 -4.52
N PRO A 420 -6.80 -23.61 -3.51
CA PRO A 420 -6.20 -23.28 -2.24
C PRO A 420 -4.80 -22.71 -2.44
N GLN A 421 -4.50 -21.65 -1.72
CA GLN A 421 -3.21 -21.00 -1.83
C GLN A 421 -2.16 -21.80 -1.06
N GLU A 422 -1.02 -22.03 -1.69
CA GLU A 422 0.10 -22.74 -1.07
C GLU A 422 0.64 -21.97 0.15
N PRO A 423 1.15 -22.66 1.19
CA PRO A 423 1.81 -22.00 2.31
C PRO A 423 2.89 -21.01 1.86
N ARG A 424 2.94 -19.83 2.48
CA ARG A 424 4.17 -19.01 2.43
C ARG A 424 5.18 -19.67 3.37
N THR A 425 6.39 -19.92 2.88
CA THR A 425 7.45 -20.60 3.62
C THR A 425 8.77 -19.85 3.49
N THR A 426 9.72 -20.22 4.34
CA THR A 426 11.12 -19.79 4.27
C THR A 426 12.03 -21.01 4.06
N PRO A 427 13.26 -20.85 3.57
CA PRO A 427 14.22 -21.93 3.38
C PRO A 427 14.36 -22.81 4.62
N ASP A 428 14.38 -24.12 4.40
CA ASP A 428 14.52 -25.14 5.42
C ASP A 428 15.92 -25.78 5.44
N ASP A 429 16.73 -25.56 4.40
CA ASP A 429 18.12 -26.02 4.31
C ASP A 429 18.90 -25.68 5.60
N PRO A 430 19.52 -26.68 6.26
CA PRO A 430 20.31 -26.48 7.48
C PRO A 430 21.46 -25.46 7.38
N ALA A 431 21.99 -25.25 6.17
CA ALA A 431 23.05 -24.28 5.90
C ALA A 431 22.51 -22.86 5.63
N SER A 432 21.21 -22.70 5.44
CA SER A 432 20.60 -21.39 5.15
C SER A 432 20.72 -20.42 6.33
N CYS A 433 20.66 -19.11 6.03
CA CYS A 433 20.63 -18.05 7.03
C CYS A 433 19.42 -18.11 7.99
N TRP A 434 18.39 -18.89 7.62
CA TRP A 434 17.23 -19.16 8.48
C TRP A 434 17.53 -20.16 9.59
N LYS A 435 18.54 -21.01 9.40
CA LYS A 435 18.93 -22.09 10.32
C LYS A 435 20.29 -21.89 10.99
N LYS A 436 21.17 -21.05 10.42
CA LYS A 436 22.50 -20.78 10.98
C LYS A 436 22.85 -19.28 10.96
N PRO A 437 23.08 -18.64 12.12
CA PRO A 437 23.02 -19.19 13.48
C PRO A 437 21.63 -19.72 13.89
N GLY A 438 20.58 -19.19 13.25
CA GLY A 438 19.21 -19.67 13.43
C GLY A 438 18.47 -19.06 14.63
N PRO A 439 17.22 -19.49 14.88
CA PRO A 439 16.44 -19.01 16.00
C PRO A 439 16.94 -19.54 17.34
N VAL A 440 16.68 -18.79 18.41
CA VAL A 440 17.00 -19.17 19.80
C VAL A 440 15.82 -19.77 20.55
N ALA A 441 14.59 -19.59 20.06
CA ALA A 441 13.38 -20.20 20.63
C ALA A 441 12.28 -20.38 19.57
N GLY A 442 11.44 -21.40 19.76
CA GLY A 442 10.30 -21.73 18.90
C GLY A 442 10.29 -23.21 18.47
N PRO A 443 9.36 -23.63 17.60
CA PRO A 443 8.33 -22.80 16.96
C PRO A 443 7.26 -22.30 17.93
N PHE A 444 6.68 -21.15 17.60
CA PHE A 444 5.43 -20.63 18.15
C PHE A 444 4.40 -20.50 17.02
N LYS A 445 3.11 -20.43 17.37
CA LYS A 445 2.02 -20.27 16.41
C LYS A 445 1.09 -19.13 16.81
N ALA A 446 0.61 -18.37 15.83
CA ALA A 446 -0.43 -17.36 15.99
C ALA A 446 -1.50 -17.59 14.92
N ARG A 447 -2.75 -17.83 15.35
CA ARG A 447 -3.90 -17.94 14.45
C ARG A 447 -4.52 -16.56 14.24
N LEU A 448 -4.53 -16.10 13.00
CA LEU A 448 -4.97 -14.77 12.62
C LEU A 448 -6.45 -14.77 12.24
N GLY A 449 -7.06 -13.59 12.25
CA GLY A 449 -8.45 -13.35 11.89
C GLY A 449 -8.73 -13.54 10.40
N ASP A 450 -7.71 -13.52 9.54
CA ASP A 450 -7.85 -13.94 8.13
C ASP A 450 -7.97 -15.46 7.95
N GLY A 451 -7.94 -16.22 9.05
CA GLY A 451 -8.05 -17.67 9.07
C GLY A 451 -6.71 -18.40 8.96
N SER A 452 -5.62 -17.71 8.61
CA SER A 452 -4.30 -18.31 8.50
C SER A 452 -3.61 -18.49 9.86
N THR A 453 -2.70 -19.47 9.94
CA THR A 453 -1.81 -19.68 11.08
C THR A 453 -0.38 -19.31 10.68
N VAL A 454 0.23 -18.40 11.43
CA VAL A 454 1.66 -18.03 11.30
C VAL A 454 2.48 -18.87 12.25
N THR A 455 3.49 -19.57 11.73
CA THR A 455 4.56 -20.18 12.53
C THR A 455 5.76 -19.24 12.58
N TYR A 456 6.22 -18.91 13.78
CA TYR A 456 7.30 -17.96 13.99
C TYR A 456 8.28 -18.44 15.07
N TYR A 457 9.47 -17.84 15.06
CA TYR A 457 10.55 -18.14 16.00
C TYR A 457 11.15 -16.84 16.51
N TRP A 458 11.89 -16.92 17.62
CA TRP A 458 12.65 -15.79 18.14
C TRP A 458 14.08 -15.86 17.67
N TYR A 459 14.56 -14.78 17.07
CA TYR A 459 15.94 -14.63 16.65
C TYR A 459 16.62 -13.58 17.52
N ARG A 460 17.91 -13.79 17.80
CA ARG A 460 18.77 -12.67 18.18
C ARG A 460 18.74 -11.66 17.04
N PHE A 461 18.54 -10.38 17.35
CA PHE A 461 18.26 -9.37 16.32
C PHE A 461 19.32 -9.36 15.21
N ALA A 462 20.61 -9.40 15.57
CA ALA A 462 21.71 -9.40 14.61
C ALA A 462 21.79 -10.66 13.73
N ASP A 463 21.18 -11.76 14.15
CA ASP A 463 21.23 -13.06 13.48
C ASP A 463 19.94 -13.39 12.71
N GLN A 464 19.00 -12.44 12.64
CA GLN A 464 17.84 -12.59 11.77
C GLN A 464 18.27 -12.59 10.29
N PRO A 465 17.53 -13.30 9.40
CA PRO A 465 17.93 -13.50 8.00
C PRO A 465 18.22 -12.20 7.23
N ALA A 466 17.40 -11.16 7.42
CA ALA A 466 17.59 -9.87 6.77
C ALA A 466 18.93 -9.21 7.15
N MET A 467 19.33 -9.26 8.43
CA MET A 467 20.61 -8.71 8.89
C MET A 467 21.82 -9.50 8.37
N LEU A 468 21.68 -10.82 8.22
CA LEU A 468 22.71 -11.69 7.65
C LEU A 468 22.95 -11.41 6.15
N ASN A 469 21.96 -10.86 5.45
CA ASN A 469 22.00 -10.55 4.02
C ASN A 469 22.11 -9.04 3.72
N ALA A 470 22.43 -8.21 4.73
CA ALA A 470 22.45 -6.75 4.63
C ALA A 470 23.83 -6.15 4.27
N ASP A 471 24.77 -6.95 3.76
CA ASP A 471 26.17 -6.52 3.51
C ASP A 471 26.87 -5.93 4.76
N LEU A 472 26.67 -6.59 5.91
CA LEU A 472 27.27 -6.23 7.19
C LEU A 472 28.28 -7.28 7.63
N THR A 473 29.44 -6.80 8.07
CA THR A 473 30.44 -7.63 8.78
C THR A 473 29.88 -8.09 10.13
N PRO A 474 30.43 -9.17 10.73
CA PRO A 474 30.05 -9.58 12.08
C PRO A 474 30.15 -8.44 13.10
N GLN A 475 31.19 -7.61 13.03
CA GLN A 475 31.39 -6.49 13.94
C GLN A 475 30.34 -5.39 13.77
N GLU A 476 29.97 -5.07 12.53
CA GLU A 476 28.89 -4.12 12.23
C GLU A 476 27.55 -4.66 12.76
N ARG A 477 27.23 -5.95 12.56
CA ARG A 477 25.99 -6.54 13.11
C ARG A 477 25.93 -6.48 14.64
N GLU A 478 27.05 -6.71 15.33
CA GLU A 478 27.15 -6.56 16.79
C GLU A 478 26.97 -5.11 17.26
N LEU A 479 27.39 -4.13 16.47
CA LEU A 479 27.09 -2.73 16.75
C LEU A 479 25.59 -2.44 16.63
N VAL A 480 24.94 -2.93 15.58
CA VAL A 480 23.48 -2.78 15.41
C VAL A 480 22.73 -3.50 16.54
N GLN A 481 23.17 -4.69 16.96
CA GLN A 481 22.61 -5.40 18.12
C GLN A 481 22.58 -4.50 19.37
N LYS A 482 23.70 -3.84 19.70
CA LYS A 482 23.79 -2.92 20.85
C LYS A 482 22.85 -1.72 20.72
N ARG A 483 22.71 -1.17 19.51
CA ARG A 483 21.78 -0.07 19.21
C ARG A 483 20.32 -0.50 19.41
N VAL A 484 19.95 -1.67 18.91
CA VAL A 484 18.59 -2.21 19.05
C VAL A 484 18.27 -2.56 20.49
N GLU A 485 19.23 -3.11 21.22
CA GLU A 485 19.12 -3.36 22.65
C GLU A 485 18.83 -2.08 23.47
N LYS A 486 19.43 -0.95 23.09
CA LYS A 486 19.08 0.37 23.63
C LYS A 486 17.62 0.71 23.34
N LEU A 487 17.17 0.55 22.10
CA LEU A 487 15.78 0.81 21.69
C LEU A 487 14.78 -0.07 22.44
N HIS A 488 14.98 -1.39 22.51
CA HIS A 488 14.04 -2.31 23.16
C HIS A 488 13.83 -1.98 24.65
N ARG A 489 14.86 -1.46 25.32
CA ARG A 489 14.76 -1.04 26.73
C ARG A 489 14.00 0.26 26.91
N ALA A 490 14.15 1.20 25.97
CA ALA A 490 13.61 2.56 26.13
C ALA A 490 12.24 2.74 25.48
N TRP A 491 11.99 2.08 24.35
CA TRP A 491 10.87 2.40 23.44
C TRP A 491 9.82 1.29 23.44
N THR A 492 8.98 1.23 24.47
CA THR A 492 7.89 0.22 24.58
C THR A 492 6.67 0.51 23.70
N LYS A 493 5.89 -0.55 23.37
CA LYS A 493 4.71 -0.47 22.48
C LYS A 493 3.51 0.36 22.96
N ASP A 494 3.50 0.79 24.23
CA ASP A 494 2.36 1.47 24.87
C ASP A 494 2.56 2.99 25.01
N ARG A 495 3.58 3.55 24.36
CA ARG A 495 3.92 4.98 24.39
C ARG A 495 3.34 5.72 23.18
N ASN A 496 3.29 7.06 23.26
CA ASN A 496 2.93 7.89 22.12
C ASN A 496 4.20 8.39 21.43
N TYR A 497 4.46 7.88 20.22
CA TYR A 497 5.62 8.27 19.38
C TYR A 497 5.22 9.34 18.36
N LEU A 498 4.11 9.10 17.66
CA LEU A 498 3.48 10.02 16.73
C LEU A 498 2.42 10.86 17.47
N ALA A 499 2.21 12.09 17.02
CA ALA A 499 1.12 12.93 17.52
C ALA A 499 -0.22 12.25 17.17
N PRO A 500 -1.17 12.08 18.12
CA PRO A 500 -2.44 11.38 17.88
C PRO A 500 -3.30 12.09 16.82
N PRO A 501 -4.29 11.39 16.21
CA PRO A 501 -5.27 12.05 15.36
C PRO A 501 -6.15 12.99 16.20
N GLU A 502 -6.70 14.02 15.58
CA GLU A 502 -7.57 15.01 16.24
C GLU A 502 -9.05 14.57 16.27
N PHE A 503 -9.41 13.55 15.49
CA PHE A 503 -10.74 12.95 15.49
C PHE A 503 -10.68 11.44 15.19
N GLY A 504 -11.84 10.79 15.31
CA GLY A 504 -11.99 9.38 14.97
C GLY A 504 -11.36 8.44 16.00
N THR A 505 -11.51 7.14 15.74
CA THR A 505 -10.93 6.07 16.57
C THR A 505 -9.81 5.39 15.82
N LEU A 506 -8.78 4.92 16.53
CA LEU A 506 -7.68 4.20 15.91
C LEU A 506 -8.10 2.79 15.51
N ALA A 507 -7.67 2.36 14.33
CA ALA A 507 -7.77 0.97 13.91
C ALA A 507 -6.90 0.09 14.83
N SER A 508 -7.27 -1.17 14.97
CA SER A 508 -6.47 -2.17 15.70
C SER A 508 -5.78 -3.08 14.70
N LEU A 509 -4.53 -3.44 14.99
CA LEU A 509 -3.93 -4.64 14.39
C LEU A 509 -4.71 -5.87 14.86
N ASP A 510 -4.59 -6.97 14.12
CA ASP A 510 -5.05 -8.26 14.62
C ASP A 510 -4.41 -8.56 15.99
N PRO A 511 -5.21 -8.79 17.05
CA PRO A 511 -4.68 -9.04 18.39
C PRO A 511 -3.68 -10.19 18.46
N ALA A 512 -3.79 -11.19 17.58
CA ALA A 512 -2.86 -12.33 17.54
C ALA A 512 -1.43 -11.94 17.12
N LEU A 513 -1.24 -10.77 16.50
CA LEU A 513 0.08 -10.25 16.13
C LEU A 513 0.79 -9.55 17.29
N ILE A 514 0.07 -9.18 18.36
CA ILE A 514 0.66 -8.58 19.56
C ILE A 514 1.23 -9.71 20.42
N VAL A 515 2.54 -9.91 20.36
CA VAL A 515 3.21 -11.02 21.03
C VAL A 515 3.95 -10.56 22.28
N THR A 516 4.05 -11.47 23.25
CA THR A 516 4.88 -11.26 24.44
C THR A 516 6.22 -11.98 24.23
N PRO A 517 7.36 -11.27 24.35
CA PRO A 517 8.66 -11.92 24.33
C PRO A 517 8.78 -13.00 25.41
N PRO A 518 9.35 -14.19 25.09
CA PRO A 518 9.72 -15.17 26.10
C PRO A 518 10.68 -14.56 27.11
N ARG A 519 10.64 -15.10 28.34
CA ARG A 519 11.50 -14.63 29.43
C ARG A 519 12.98 -14.62 29.00
N GLY A 520 13.64 -13.48 29.15
CA GLY A 520 15.04 -13.29 28.77
C GLY A 520 15.26 -12.86 27.31
N LEU A 521 14.20 -12.81 26.50
CA LEU A 521 14.22 -12.38 25.11
C LEU A 521 13.53 -11.02 24.89
N GLU A 522 13.22 -10.28 25.96
CA GLU A 522 12.54 -8.98 25.88
C GLU A 522 13.36 -7.92 25.14
N VAL A 523 14.68 -8.14 25.04
CA VAL A 523 15.64 -7.13 24.64
C VAL A 523 16.69 -7.74 23.72
N GLY A 524 16.85 -7.16 22.52
CA GLY A 524 17.81 -7.63 21.54
C GLY A 524 17.38 -8.88 20.75
N TYR A 525 16.11 -9.29 20.86
CA TYR A 525 15.52 -10.40 20.12
C TYR A 525 14.20 -9.96 19.47
N VAL A 526 13.84 -10.61 18.37
CA VAL A 526 12.63 -10.29 17.61
C VAL A 526 11.90 -11.56 17.14
N PRO A 527 10.56 -11.52 17.03
CA PRO A 527 9.77 -12.58 16.44
C PRO A 527 9.85 -12.52 14.90
N ILE A 528 10.22 -13.63 14.26
CA ILE A 528 10.32 -13.75 12.79
C ILE A 528 9.39 -14.85 12.30
N ALA A 529 8.47 -14.51 11.39
CA ALA A 529 7.62 -15.47 10.71
C ALA A 529 8.44 -16.35 9.75
N THR A 530 8.15 -17.65 9.73
CA THR A 530 8.85 -18.65 8.88
C THR A 530 7.90 -19.49 8.04
N ARG A 531 6.62 -19.50 8.41
CA ARG A 531 5.55 -20.13 7.63
C ARG A 531 4.22 -19.44 7.90
N GLN A 532 3.36 -19.34 6.89
CA GLN A 532 1.97 -18.92 7.01
C GLN A 532 1.10 -19.73 6.06
N GLU A 533 0.01 -20.32 6.57
CA GLU A 533 -0.88 -21.20 5.81
C GLU A 533 -2.30 -21.18 6.34
N LEU A 534 -3.26 -21.63 5.54
CA LEU A 534 -4.60 -22.00 6.02
C LEU A 534 -4.54 -23.43 6.60
N GLU A 535 -5.24 -23.66 7.70
CA GLU A 535 -5.38 -24.99 8.34
C GLU A 535 -6.49 -25.84 7.71
#